data_AF-A0A7M3Z8J8-F1
#
_entry.id   AF-A0A7M3Z8J8-F1
#
_cell.length_a   1.000
_cell.length_b   1.000
_cell.length_c   1.000
_cell.angle_alpha   90.00
_cell.angle_beta   90.00
_cell.angle_gamma   90.00
#
_symmetry.space_group_name_H-M   'P 1'
#
loop_
_entity.id
_entity.type
_entity.pdbx_description
1 polymer ?
#
loop_
_entity_poly.entity_id
_entity_poly.type
_entity_poly.pdbx_seq_one_letter_code
_entity_poly.pdbx_strand_id
1 'polypeptide(L)'
;MKRRASCGVFVPEGGEPVRTCAVYASVTEILLSDGVLTREEQRLATKLAILLFKTDDDLKSRPGEIYKSVLAGETVDGGRVIGKNERVQIYRDMFEAAFMNASLSHDEMAVIAMLRSSLEITDEEHERAIELVKASLEESVEPKLLEKVKDELTSVIDMVGGMFDSILTKR
;
A
#
# COMPACT_ATOMS: atom_id res chain seq x y z
N MET A 1 15.14 4.25 41.88
CA MET A 1 14.50 4.89 40.70
C MET A 1 14.11 3.79 39.71
N LYS A 2 12.94 3.90 39.09
CA LYS A 2 12.14 2.83 38.48
C LYS A 2 12.80 2.11 37.29
N ARG A 3 12.65 0.77 37.24
CA ARG A 3 12.72 -0.04 36.02
C ARG A 3 11.37 -0.03 35.29
N ARG A 4 11.42 -0.37 33.98
CA ARG A 4 10.34 -0.72 33.00
C ARG A 4 9.99 0.42 32.02
N ALA A 5 9.82 0.17 30.72
CA ALA A 5 9.62 -1.08 29.99
C ALA A 5 10.33 -1.06 28.62
N SER A 6 11.16 -2.08 28.36
CA SER A 6 11.53 -2.46 27.00
C SER A 6 10.31 -3.13 26.38
N CYS A 7 9.63 -2.45 25.47
CA CYS A 7 8.62 -3.08 24.62
C CYS A 7 9.38 -4.00 23.65
N GLY A 8 9.46 -5.28 23.99
CA GLY A 8 10.05 -6.28 23.12
C GLY A 8 9.21 -6.39 21.86
N VAL A 9 9.77 -5.94 20.73
CA VAL A 9 9.23 -6.27 19.42
C VAL A 9 9.47 -7.76 19.24
N PHE A 10 8.42 -8.55 19.39
CA PHE A 10 8.44 -9.96 19.03
C PHE A 10 8.58 -10.04 17.50
N VAL A 11 9.78 -10.40 17.03
CA VAL A 11 10.04 -10.73 15.63
C VAL A 11 9.87 -12.24 15.51
N PRO A 12 8.82 -12.76 14.85
CA PRO A 12 8.73 -14.18 14.54
C PRO A 12 9.77 -14.54 13.47
N GLU A 13 10.26 -15.77 13.51
CA GLU A 13 11.35 -16.29 12.69
C GLU A 13 11.11 -16.09 11.17
N GLY A 14 12.11 -15.52 10.48
CA GLY A 14 12.37 -15.79 9.06
C GLY A 14 12.35 -14.63 8.07
N GLY A 15 11.90 -13.43 8.44
CA GLY A 15 11.83 -12.28 7.51
C GLY A 15 12.36 -10.98 8.11
N GLU A 16 12.93 -10.11 7.27
CA GLU A 16 13.25 -8.75 7.69
C GLU A 16 11.97 -8.00 8.07
N PRO A 17 11.99 -7.15 9.11
CA PRO A 17 10.80 -6.41 9.49
C PRO A 17 10.39 -5.43 8.37
N VAL A 18 9.12 -5.46 7.97
CA VAL A 18 8.55 -4.47 7.05
C VAL A 18 8.63 -3.07 7.66
N ARG A 19 9.27 -2.15 6.94
CA ARG A 19 9.52 -0.77 7.37
C ARG A 19 8.86 0.25 6.47
N THR A 20 8.48 1.40 7.05
CA THR A 20 7.80 2.48 6.32
C THR A 20 8.59 3.02 5.14
N CYS A 21 9.91 3.21 5.27
CA CYS A 21 10.72 3.76 4.18
C CYS A 21 10.85 2.78 3.02
N ALA A 22 11.09 1.49 3.30
CA ALA A 22 11.17 0.44 2.29
C ALA A 22 9.86 0.30 1.50
N VAL A 23 8.71 0.25 2.19
CA VAL A 23 7.39 0.16 1.53
C VAL A 23 7.14 1.39 0.63
N TYR A 24 7.46 2.59 1.13
CA TYR A 24 7.28 3.81 0.35
C TYR A 24 8.19 3.85 -0.87
N ALA A 25 9.45 3.43 -0.74
CA ALA A 25 10.41 3.37 -1.84
C ALA A 25 9.95 2.39 -2.93
N SER A 26 9.60 1.15 -2.58
CA SER A 26 9.15 0.13 -3.54
C SER A 26 7.93 0.58 -4.34
N VAL A 27 6.99 1.27 -3.70
CA VAL A 27 5.82 1.82 -4.41
C VAL A 27 6.21 3.01 -5.29
N THR A 28 7.09 3.89 -4.79
CA THR A 28 7.56 5.06 -5.56
C THR A 28 8.34 4.65 -6.81
N GLU A 29 9.11 3.56 -6.76
CA GLU A 29 9.78 2.99 -7.92
C GLU A 29 8.80 2.58 -9.02
N ILE A 30 7.66 1.96 -8.66
CA ILE A 30 6.63 1.58 -9.63
C ILE A 30 5.94 2.82 -10.23
N LEU A 31 5.59 3.79 -9.38
CA LEU A 31 4.99 5.07 -9.80
C LEU A 31 5.91 5.91 -10.70
N LEU A 32 7.20 5.60 -10.76
CA LEU A 32 8.19 6.31 -11.56
C LEU A 32 8.73 5.46 -12.71
N SER A 33 8.09 4.32 -13.01
CA SER A 33 8.61 3.37 -14.00
C SER A 33 8.71 3.96 -15.42
N ASP A 34 7.89 4.94 -15.76
CA ASP A 34 7.94 5.69 -17.03
C ASP A 34 8.73 7.01 -16.95
N GLY A 35 9.23 7.35 -15.75
CA GLY A 35 9.96 8.59 -15.45
C GLY A 35 9.09 9.84 -15.26
N VAL A 36 7.75 9.73 -15.28
CA VAL A 36 6.83 10.86 -15.18
C VAL A 36 5.77 10.62 -14.11
N LEU A 37 5.86 11.33 -12.98
CA LEU A 37 4.82 11.26 -11.95
C LEU A 37 3.57 12.05 -12.37
N THR A 38 2.52 11.34 -12.75
CA THR A 38 1.20 11.93 -13.04
C THR A 38 0.53 12.48 -11.78
N ARG A 39 -0.55 13.26 -11.95
CA ARG A 39 -1.32 13.78 -10.81
C ARG A 39 -1.97 12.68 -9.98
N GLU A 40 -2.42 11.61 -10.63
CA GLU A 40 -3.06 10.46 -9.98
C GLU A 40 -2.04 9.68 -9.14
N GLU A 41 -0.85 9.45 -9.69
CA GLU A 41 0.27 8.81 -9.00
C GLU A 41 0.79 9.66 -7.84
N GLN A 42 0.89 10.98 -8.02
CA GLN A 42 1.24 11.90 -6.94
C GLN A 42 0.23 11.85 -5.79
N ARG A 43 -1.07 11.71 -6.11
CA ARG A 43 -2.12 11.54 -5.09
C ARG A 43 -1.95 10.22 -4.34
N LEU A 44 -1.71 9.11 -5.03
CA LEU A 44 -1.47 7.81 -4.40
C LEU A 44 -0.23 7.84 -3.52
N ALA A 45 0.88 8.41 -4.00
CA ALA A 45 2.09 8.62 -3.22
C ALA A 45 1.83 9.48 -1.96
N THR A 46 1.03 10.54 -2.10
CA THR A 46 0.66 11.41 -0.96
C THR A 46 -0.19 10.66 0.06
N LYS A 47 -1.19 9.89 -0.40
CA LYS A 47 -2.05 9.08 0.48
C LYS A 47 -1.23 8.03 1.22
N LEU A 48 -0.35 7.31 0.52
CA LEU A 48 0.53 6.31 1.13
C LEU A 48 1.49 6.95 2.15
N ALA A 49 2.04 8.13 1.84
CA ALA A 49 2.88 8.87 2.79
C ALA A 49 2.14 9.20 4.09
N ILE A 50 0.91 9.70 4.01
CA ILE A 50 0.07 10.00 5.18
C ILE A 50 -0.19 8.75 6.03
N LEU A 51 -0.40 7.60 5.38
CA LEU A 51 -0.65 6.33 6.07
C LEU A 51 0.61 5.76 6.76
N LEU A 52 1.79 5.94 6.14
CA LEU A 52 3.05 5.39 6.64
C LEU A 52 3.70 6.29 7.71
N PHE A 53 3.74 7.60 7.47
CA PHE A 53 4.45 8.60 8.27
C PHE A 53 3.46 9.38 9.15
N LYS A 54 3.30 8.90 10.38
CA LYS A 54 2.27 9.37 11.32
C LYS A 54 2.62 10.64 12.08
N THR A 55 3.89 11.04 12.10
CA THR A 55 4.34 12.25 12.77
C THR A 55 4.49 13.37 11.74
N ASP A 56 4.12 14.59 12.11
CA ASP A 56 4.25 15.75 11.22
C ASP A 56 5.69 15.97 10.76
N ASP A 57 6.67 15.66 11.61
CA ASP A 57 8.08 15.82 11.30
C ASP A 57 8.53 14.80 10.24
N ASP A 58 8.16 13.53 10.39
CA ASP A 58 8.47 12.51 9.39
C ASP A 58 7.72 12.78 8.08
N LEU A 59 6.45 13.17 8.15
CA LEU A 59 5.61 13.39 6.97
C LEU A 59 6.09 14.57 6.11
N LYS A 60 6.69 15.60 6.73
CA LYS A 60 7.19 16.80 6.01
C LYS A 60 8.43 16.54 5.17
N SER A 61 9.37 15.71 5.62
CA SER A 61 10.67 15.54 4.95
C SER A 61 10.87 14.15 4.36
N ARG A 62 10.46 13.07 5.04
CA ARG A 62 10.81 11.69 4.65
C ARG A 62 10.29 11.30 3.26
N PRO A 63 9.03 11.56 2.88
CA PRO A 63 8.56 11.19 1.55
C PRO A 63 9.40 11.84 0.44
N GLY A 64 9.76 13.11 0.59
CA GLY A 64 10.56 13.84 -0.39
C GLY A 64 12.02 13.38 -0.44
N GLU A 65 12.61 13.00 0.70
CA GLU A 65 13.96 12.41 0.76
C GLU A 65 14.01 11.04 0.08
N ILE A 66 13.03 10.19 0.36
CA ILE A 66 12.90 8.86 -0.26
C ILE A 66 12.72 9.01 -1.77
N TYR A 67 11.83 9.91 -2.21
CA TYR A 67 11.62 10.19 -3.62
C TYR A 67 12.92 10.57 -4.35
N LYS A 68 13.74 11.45 -3.75
CA LYS A 68 15.05 11.83 -4.31
C LYS A 68 16.02 10.65 -4.37
N SER A 69 16.03 9.81 -3.34
CA SER A 69 16.89 8.62 -3.26
C SER A 69 16.52 7.61 -4.36
N VAL A 70 15.21 7.36 -4.56
CA VAL A 70 14.70 6.51 -5.64
C VAL A 70 15.11 7.05 -7.01
N LEU A 71 14.96 8.36 -7.26
CA LEU A 71 15.42 8.98 -8.51
C LEU A 71 16.94 8.87 -8.74
N ALA A 72 17.72 8.88 -7.66
CA ALA A 72 19.18 8.72 -7.72
C ALA A 72 19.63 7.25 -7.83
N GLY A 73 18.71 6.28 -7.73
CA GLY A 73 19.03 4.86 -7.65
C GLY A 73 19.75 4.48 -6.36
N GLU A 74 19.57 5.26 -5.30
CA GLU A 74 20.17 5.04 -3.98
C GLU A 74 19.31 4.11 -3.13
N THR A 75 19.96 3.32 -2.27
CA THR A 75 19.28 2.43 -1.34
C THR A 75 18.57 3.22 -0.24
N VAL A 76 17.30 2.90 0.01
CA VAL A 76 16.48 3.56 1.03
C VAL A 76 16.37 2.68 2.27
N ASP A 77 17.04 3.07 3.34
CA ASP A 77 17.02 2.35 4.62
C ASP A 77 16.25 3.08 5.71
N GLY A 78 15.81 2.32 6.71
CA GLY A 78 15.25 2.85 7.95
C GLY A 78 13.72 2.95 7.95
N GLY A 79 13.20 3.89 8.74
CA GLY A 79 11.77 3.96 9.06
C GLY A 79 11.36 3.01 10.18
N ARG A 80 10.15 3.23 10.70
CA ARG A 80 9.59 2.40 11.78
C ARG A 80 9.11 1.06 11.23
N VAL A 81 9.10 0.06 12.10
CA VAL A 81 8.47 -1.23 11.80
C VAL A 81 6.95 -1.04 11.72
N ILE A 82 6.34 -1.64 10.70
CA ILE A 82 4.88 -1.66 10.52
C ILE A 82 4.34 -2.95 11.15
N GLY A 83 3.40 -2.82 12.09
CA GLY A 83 2.77 -3.98 12.74
C GLY A 83 1.78 -4.67 11.79
N LYS A 84 1.57 -5.99 11.93
CA LYS A 84 0.73 -6.79 11.00
C LYS A 84 -0.66 -6.17 10.74
N ASN A 85 -1.41 -5.85 11.79
CA ASN A 85 -2.75 -5.25 11.63
C ASN A 85 -2.72 -3.91 10.88
N GLU A 86 -1.66 -3.13 11.12
CA GLU A 86 -1.47 -1.85 10.45
C GLU A 86 -1.13 -2.05 8.97
N ARG A 87 -0.36 -3.09 8.61
CA ARG A 87 -0.09 -3.43 7.21
C ARG A 87 -1.40 -3.71 6.46
N VAL A 88 -2.28 -4.53 7.03
CA VAL A 88 -3.60 -4.84 6.44
C VAL A 88 -4.45 -3.58 6.31
N GLN A 89 -4.43 -2.70 7.32
CA GLN A 89 -5.17 -1.43 7.26
C GLN A 89 -4.65 -0.52 6.14
N ILE A 90 -3.33 -0.32 6.04
CA ILE A 90 -2.72 0.51 4.99
C ILE A 90 -3.06 -0.05 3.61
N TYR A 91 -2.95 -1.37 3.44
CA TYR A 91 -3.28 -2.05 2.19
C TYR A 91 -4.74 -1.78 1.77
N ARG A 92 -5.68 -2.00 2.69
CA ARG A 92 -7.11 -1.75 2.47
C ARG A 92 -7.39 -0.28 2.11
N ASP A 93 -6.87 0.65 2.89
CA ASP A 93 -7.14 2.09 2.73
C ASP A 93 -6.56 2.62 1.40
N MET A 94 -5.47 2.01 0.90
CA MET A 94 -4.92 2.31 -0.43
C MET A 94 -5.73 1.66 -1.55
N PHE A 95 -6.19 0.42 -1.36
CA PHE A 95 -7.04 -0.26 -2.34
C PHE A 95 -8.34 0.51 -2.56
N GLU A 96 -9.02 0.91 -1.48
CA GLU A 96 -10.24 1.72 -1.54
C GLU A 96 -10.00 3.06 -2.23
N ALA A 97 -8.87 3.72 -1.94
CA ALA A 97 -8.51 4.99 -2.56
C ALA A 97 -8.23 4.87 -4.07
N ALA A 98 -7.61 3.77 -4.51
CA ALA A 98 -7.42 3.50 -5.94
C ALA A 98 -8.77 3.21 -6.63
N PHE A 99 -9.63 2.41 -6.00
CA PHE A 99 -10.93 2.02 -6.57
C PHE A 99 -11.91 3.20 -6.70
N MET A 100 -12.04 4.05 -5.67
CA MET A 100 -13.06 5.10 -5.63
C MET A 100 -12.82 6.29 -6.58
N ASN A 101 -11.60 6.43 -7.13
CA ASN A 101 -11.29 7.58 -7.99
C ASN A 101 -11.70 7.39 -9.46
N ALA A 102 -12.40 6.31 -9.80
CA ALA A 102 -13.05 6.06 -11.10
C ALA A 102 -12.13 6.08 -12.34
N SER A 103 -10.82 6.16 -12.16
CA SER A 103 -9.81 6.11 -13.23
C SER A 103 -8.75 5.05 -12.96
N LEU A 104 -9.18 3.85 -12.58
CA LEU A 104 -8.33 2.68 -12.34
C LEU A 104 -7.45 2.39 -13.56
N SER A 105 -6.24 2.95 -13.56
CA SER A 105 -5.26 2.69 -14.60
C SER A 105 -4.51 1.39 -14.31
N HIS A 106 -3.86 0.85 -15.34
CA HIS A 106 -2.96 -0.29 -15.18
C HIS A 106 -1.87 -0.01 -14.13
N ASP A 107 -1.36 1.21 -14.10
CA ASP A 107 -0.29 1.63 -13.19
C ASP A 107 -0.79 1.69 -11.74
N GLU A 108 -2.01 2.18 -11.51
CA GLU A 108 -2.61 2.17 -10.17
C GLU A 108 -2.83 0.75 -9.65
N MET A 109 -3.24 -0.18 -10.52
CA MET A 109 -3.36 -1.60 -10.15
C MET A 109 -2.00 -2.25 -9.86
N ALA A 110 -0.97 -1.90 -10.62
CA ALA A 110 0.39 -2.36 -10.38
C ALA A 110 0.93 -1.86 -9.02
N VAL A 111 0.57 -0.64 -8.63
CA VAL A 111 0.89 -0.08 -7.31
C VAL A 111 0.23 -0.87 -6.19
N ILE A 112 -1.05 -1.24 -6.34
CA ILE A 112 -1.74 -2.06 -5.33
C ILE A 112 -1.14 -3.47 -5.23
N ALA A 113 -0.77 -4.09 -6.36
CA ALA A 113 -0.09 -5.39 -6.36
C ALA A 113 1.30 -5.30 -5.69
N MET A 114 2.09 -4.26 -6.00
CA MET A 114 3.38 -4.00 -5.35
C MET A 114 3.21 -3.72 -3.86
N LEU A 115 2.17 -2.99 -3.47
CA LEU A 115 1.89 -2.68 -2.08
C LEU A 115 1.54 -3.95 -1.29
N ARG A 116 0.75 -4.86 -1.86
CA ARG A 116 0.44 -6.18 -1.28
C ARG A 116 1.73 -6.95 -0.97
N SER A 117 2.63 -7.01 -1.95
CA SER A 117 3.95 -7.67 -1.79
C SER A 117 4.83 -6.97 -0.75
N SER A 118 4.93 -5.64 -0.81
CA SER A 118 5.82 -4.85 0.08
C SER A 118 5.37 -4.86 1.54
N LEU A 119 4.06 -5.00 1.77
CA LEU A 119 3.46 -5.12 3.10
C LEU A 119 3.38 -6.57 3.60
N GLU A 120 3.86 -7.55 2.81
CA GLU A 120 3.79 -8.99 3.12
C GLU A 120 2.35 -9.44 3.45
N ILE A 121 1.38 -8.97 2.66
CA ILE A 121 -0.04 -9.31 2.85
C ILE A 121 -0.27 -10.73 2.32
N THR A 122 -0.70 -11.61 3.22
CA THR A 122 -1.10 -12.98 2.90
C THR A 122 -2.40 -13.02 2.09
N ASP A 123 -2.69 -14.16 1.46
CA ASP A 123 -3.92 -14.35 0.70
C ASP A 123 -5.16 -14.19 1.60
N GLU A 124 -5.12 -14.74 2.82
CA GLU A 124 -6.23 -14.61 3.77
C GLU A 124 -6.38 -13.16 4.30
N GLU A 125 -5.30 -12.38 4.38
CA GLU A 125 -5.37 -10.96 4.70
C GLU A 125 -5.91 -10.13 3.53
N HIS A 126 -5.52 -10.47 2.30
CA HIS A 126 -6.03 -9.85 1.09
C HIS A 126 -7.54 -10.07 0.96
N GLU A 127 -8.02 -11.31 1.03
CA GLU A 127 -9.45 -11.64 0.97
C GLU A 127 -10.26 -10.87 2.02
N ARG A 128 -9.78 -10.83 3.26
CA ARG A 128 -10.43 -10.08 4.34
C ARG A 128 -10.45 -8.57 4.08
N ALA A 129 -9.37 -8.00 3.54
CA ALA A 129 -9.34 -6.59 3.17
C ALA A 129 -10.36 -6.29 2.06
N ILE A 130 -10.46 -7.15 1.06
CA ILE A 130 -11.43 -7.02 -0.05
C ILE A 130 -12.88 -7.10 0.45
N GLU A 131 -13.21 -8.03 1.34
CA GLU A 131 -14.56 -8.11 1.91
C GLU A 131 -14.94 -6.86 2.70
N LEU A 132 -13.98 -6.23 3.39
CA LEU A 132 -14.21 -4.95 4.07
C LEU A 132 -14.43 -3.80 3.08
N VAL A 133 -13.72 -3.78 1.96
CA VAL A 133 -13.94 -2.79 0.88
C VAL A 133 -15.33 -2.98 0.27
N LYS A 134 -15.74 -4.22 -0.03
CA LYS A 134 -17.09 -4.54 -0.52
C LYS A 134 -18.18 -4.03 0.44
N ALA A 135 -18.02 -4.28 1.73
CA ALA A 135 -18.97 -3.83 2.74
C ALA A 135 -19.04 -2.29 2.84
N SER A 136 -17.90 -1.60 2.79
CA SER A 136 -17.82 -0.12 2.74
C SER A 136 -18.57 0.44 1.52
N LEU A 137 -18.43 -0.21 0.37
CA LEU A 137 -19.12 0.17 -0.87
C LEU A 137 -20.63 -0.08 -0.79
N GLU A 138 -21.05 -1.21 -0.21
CA GLU A 138 -22.47 -1.52 -0.01
C GLU A 138 -23.18 -0.50 0.89
N GLU A 139 -22.48 0.07 1.87
CA GLU A 139 -23.00 1.12 2.74
C GLU A 139 -23.04 2.50 2.06
N SER A 140 -22.11 2.77 1.15
CA SER A 140 -21.90 4.11 0.57
C SER A 140 -22.54 4.32 -0.80
N VAL A 141 -22.91 3.24 -1.52
CA VAL A 141 -23.42 3.28 -2.89
C VAL A 141 -24.94 3.08 -2.94
N GLU A 142 -25.61 3.85 -3.79
CA GLU A 142 -27.05 3.68 -4.02
C GLU A 142 -27.38 2.27 -4.56
N PRO A 143 -28.48 1.64 -4.10
CA PRO A 143 -28.82 0.26 -4.50
C PRO A 143 -28.90 0.01 -6.00
N LYS A 144 -29.27 1.04 -6.78
CA LYS A 144 -29.40 0.95 -8.25
C LYS A 144 -28.05 0.91 -8.98
N LEU A 145 -26.98 1.34 -8.33
CA LEU A 145 -25.62 1.37 -8.88
C LEU A 145 -24.75 0.25 -8.31
N LEU A 146 -25.17 -0.35 -7.19
CA LEU A 146 -24.38 -1.32 -6.44
C LEU A 146 -23.91 -2.50 -7.28
N GLU A 147 -24.79 -3.09 -8.10
CA GLU A 147 -24.44 -4.24 -8.94
C GLU A 147 -23.30 -3.92 -9.92
N LYS A 148 -23.36 -2.75 -10.57
CA LYS A 148 -22.31 -2.29 -11.49
C LYS A 148 -20.97 -2.07 -10.76
N VAL A 149 -21.02 -1.44 -9.59
CA VAL A 149 -19.82 -1.21 -8.77
C VAL A 149 -19.21 -2.54 -8.31
N LYS A 150 -20.03 -3.54 -7.99
CA LYS A 150 -19.55 -4.89 -7.60
C LYS A 150 -18.89 -5.62 -8.77
N ASP A 151 -19.44 -5.50 -9.98
CA ASP A 151 -18.85 -6.09 -11.19
C ASP A 151 -17.50 -5.44 -11.51
N GLU A 152 -17.43 -4.10 -11.47
CA GLU A 152 -16.18 -3.35 -11.66
C GLU A 152 -15.13 -3.71 -10.61
N LEU A 153 -15.52 -3.80 -9.34
CA LEU A 153 -14.65 -4.20 -8.25
C LEU A 153 -14.10 -5.61 -8.44
N THR A 154 -14.94 -6.56 -8.86
CA THR A 154 -14.52 -7.95 -9.11
C THR A 154 -13.47 -8.00 -10.22
N SER A 155 -13.69 -7.27 -11.31
CA SER A 155 -12.72 -7.14 -12.40
C SER A 155 -11.35 -6.60 -11.94
N VAL A 156 -11.36 -5.59 -11.06
CA VAL A 156 -10.13 -5.01 -10.48
C VAL A 156 -9.41 -6.01 -9.58
N ILE A 157 -10.14 -6.73 -8.73
CA ILE A 157 -9.58 -7.76 -7.85
C ILE A 157 -8.87 -8.83 -8.68
N ASP A 158 -9.51 -9.33 -9.73
CA ASP A 158 -8.94 -10.34 -10.62
C ASP A 158 -7.66 -9.83 -11.30
N MET A 159 -7.66 -8.58 -11.76
CA MET A 159 -6.48 -7.99 -12.40
C MET A 159 -5.31 -7.81 -11.42
N VAL A 160 -5.58 -7.27 -10.22
CA VAL A 160 -4.56 -7.11 -9.17
C VAL A 160 -4.01 -8.47 -8.73
N GLY A 161 -4.86 -9.51 -8.66
CA GLY A 161 -4.45 -10.88 -8.38
C GLY A 161 -3.43 -11.39 -9.40
N GLY A 162 -3.75 -11.29 -10.70
CA GLY A 162 -2.83 -11.71 -11.76
C GLY A 162 -1.50 -10.93 -11.80
N MET A 163 -1.53 -9.63 -11.48
CA MET A 163 -0.31 -8.82 -11.35
C MET A 163 0.54 -9.27 -10.16
N PHE A 164 -0.10 -9.56 -9.02
CA PHE A 164 0.59 -10.03 -7.82
C PHE A 164 1.28 -11.39 -8.06
N ASP A 165 0.60 -12.34 -8.68
CA ASP A 165 1.18 -13.65 -9.04
C ASP A 165 2.40 -13.49 -9.96
N SER A 166 2.34 -12.53 -10.88
CA SER A 166 3.46 -12.18 -11.77
C SER A 166 4.68 -11.58 -11.02
N ILE A 167 4.46 -10.93 -9.87
CA ILE A 167 5.54 -10.42 -9.02
C ILE A 167 6.18 -11.56 -8.22
N LEU A 168 5.37 -12.49 -7.68
CA LEU A 168 5.86 -13.64 -6.92
C LEU A 168 6.72 -14.59 -7.78
N THR A 169 6.36 -14.78 -9.04
CA THR A 169 7.11 -15.64 -9.97
C THR A 169 8.47 -15.07 -10.41
N LYS A 170 8.72 -13.76 -10.22
CA LYS A 170 9.98 -13.10 -10.55
C LYS A 170 11.02 -13.10 -9.41
N ARG A 171 10.67 -13.60 -8.21
CA ARG A 171 11.56 -13.67 -7.05
C ARG A 171 12.27 -15.01 -6.91
#